data_AF-K0XQC0-F1
#
_entry.id   AF-K0XQC0-F1
#
_cell.length_a   1.000
_cell.length_b   1.000
_cell.length_c   1.000
_cell.angle_alpha   90.00
_cell.angle_beta   90.00
_cell.angle_gamma   90.00
#
_symmetry.space_group_name_H-M   'P 1'
#
loop_
_entity.id
_entity.type
_entity.pdbx_description
1 polymer ?
#
loop_
_entity_poly.entity_id
_entity_poly.type
_entity_poly.pdbx_seq_one_letter_code
_entity_poly.pdbx_strand_id
1 'polypeptide(L)'
;MSIEERKQMQEDFVFDYKSIAIATNAFGMGIDKSNVRFVIHYNMPSSMENYYQEAGRAGRDGLDSECILLFSPQDIMINRFLLEHKELRDIDPIDIETIRERDIKRLLVMEKYCYTTECLRNYILKYFGETPKKPCEDCGNCLHQFETVDMTNEAKKIINCIYEARGRYGKNIIMDTVLGAKTARLEEIGASRYKSFGVLDSSNKNLLRRLIEQMLLEGYILTGEYQVLKLGDIGNLKNPYTKVLVKITDEDKVNERIVKVKKNVKGMEALTSSGFKLFGKLKELRLTIAREENMPPYIIFNDKTLIDMCVKLPTVKSEMLNVSGVGENKYSKYGERFLAVIKEYAKE
;
A
#
# COMPACT_ATOMS: atom_id res chain seq x y z
N MET A 1 14.83 7.51 -19.95
CA MET A 1 13.78 6.80 -20.70
C MET A 1 13.24 7.76 -21.75
N SER A 2 13.39 7.41 -23.02
CA SER A 2 12.87 8.20 -24.14
C SER A 2 11.33 8.18 -24.16
N ILE A 3 10.72 9.03 -25.00
CA ILE A 3 9.27 9.05 -25.19
C ILE A 3 8.81 7.72 -25.82
N GLU A 4 9.60 7.20 -26.75
CA GLU A 4 9.36 5.94 -27.46
C GLU A 4 9.41 4.75 -26.49
N GLU A 5 10.40 4.68 -25.61
CA GLU A 5 10.51 3.62 -24.59
C GLU A 5 9.31 3.64 -23.63
N ARG A 6 8.87 4.83 -23.20
CA ARG A 6 7.68 4.98 -22.34
C ARG A 6 6.42 4.47 -23.03
N LYS A 7 6.25 4.82 -24.31
CA LYS A 7 5.10 4.40 -25.12
C LYS A 7 5.08 2.88 -25.28
N GLN A 8 6.22 2.27 -25.59
CA GLN A 8 6.32 0.81 -25.70
C GLN A 8 6.00 0.10 -24.38
N MET A 9 6.55 0.57 -23.25
CA MET A 9 6.25 -0.02 -21.94
C MET A 9 4.77 0.09 -21.56
N GLN A 10 4.14 1.22 -21.90
CA GLN A 10 2.71 1.41 -21.69
C GLN A 10 1.88 0.47 -22.56
N GLU A 11 2.21 0.34 -23.85
CA GLU A 11 1.56 -0.61 -24.76
C GLU A 11 1.72 -2.05 -24.25
N ASP A 12 2.95 -2.47 -23.92
CA ASP A 12 3.23 -3.81 -23.42
C ASP A 12 2.41 -4.16 -22.16
N PHE A 13 2.22 -3.19 -21.27
CA PHE A 13 1.39 -3.38 -20.08
C PHE A 13 -0.11 -3.42 -20.39
N VAL A 14 -0.58 -2.52 -21.26
CA VAL A 14 -1.99 -2.47 -21.70
C VAL A 14 -2.38 -3.78 -22.41
N PHE A 15 -1.50 -4.31 -23.25
CA PHE A 15 -1.69 -5.53 -24.03
C PHE A 15 -1.39 -6.84 -23.28
N ASP A 16 -1.10 -6.79 -21.98
CA ASP A 16 -0.75 -7.96 -21.15
C ASP A 16 0.53 -8.70 -21.61
N TYR A 17 1.42 -8.06 -22.38
CA TYR A 17 2.77 -8.58 -22.65
C TYR A 17 3.68 -8.50 -21.42
N LYS A 18 3.43 -7.50 -20.57
CA LYS A 18 4.06 -7.36 -19.25
C LYS A 18 2.99 -7.32 -18.17
N SER A 19 3.16 -8.14 -17.14
CA SER A 19 2.19 -8.25 -16.05
C SER A 19 2.35 -7.17 -14.96
N ILE A 20 3.51 -6.51 -14.90
CA ILE A 20 3.84 -5.51 -13.87
C ILE A 20 4.49 -4.31 -14.54
N ALA A 21 4.02 -3.11 -14.17
CA ALA A 21 4.64 -1.85 -14.50
C ALA A 21 5.11 -1.15 -13.22
N ILE A 22 6.36 -0.70 -13.20
CA ILE A 22 6.94 0.08 -12.09
C ILE A 22 7.06 1.53 -12.57
N ALA A 23 6.51 2.44 -11.79
CA ALA A 23 6.15 3.78 -12.26
C ALA A 23 6.34 4.83 -11.16
N THR A 24 6.77 6.03 -11.55
CA THR A 24 6.59 7.24 -10.74
C THR A 24 5.26 7.91 -11.11
N ASN A 25 4.85 8.94 -10.37
CA ASN A 25 3.60 9.67 -10.61
C ASN A 25 3.47 10.17 -12.06
N ALA A 26 4.59 10.42 -12.75
CA ALA A 26 4.64 10.83 -14.15
C ALA A 26 4.12 9.78 -15.15
N PHE A 27 4.09 8.50 -14.78
CA PHE A 27 3.59 7.41 -15.64
C PHE A 27 2.09 7.15 -15.44
N GLY A 28 1.49 7.65 -14.36
CA GLY A 28 0.09 7.38 -14.03
C GLY A 28 -0.89 8.03 -15.00
N MET A 29 -0.67 9.28 -15.42
CA MET A 29 -1.64 10.02 -16.22
C MET A 29 -1.84 9.41 -17.63
N GLY A 30 -2.83 8.54 -17.80
CA GLY A 30 -3.29 8.06 -19.13
C GLY A 30 -3.43 6.55 -19.33
N ILE A 31 -3.07 5.71 -18.35
CA ILE A 31 -3.27 4.26 -18.48
C ILE A 31 -4.73 3.91 -18.17
N ASP A 32 -5.47 3.48 -19.20
CA ASP A 32 -6.84 2.98 -19.10
C ASP A 32 -6.89 1.47 -19.34
N LYS A 33 -6.37 0.71 -18.37
CA LYS A 33 -6.43 -0.76 -18.35
C LYS A 33 -7.47 -1.19 -17.32
N SER A 34 -8.51 -1.90 -17.75
CA SER A 34 -9.64 -2.21 -16.86
C SER A 34 -9.35 -3.31 -15.83
N ASN A 35 -8.40 -4.20 -16.14
CA ASN A 35 -8.13 -5.42 -15.40
C ASN A 35 -6.89 -5.36 -14.49
N VAL A 36 -6.57 -4.19 -13.92
CA VAL A 36 -5.48 -4.04 -12.96
C VAL A 36 -5.89 -4.64 -11.61
N ARG A 37 -5.18 -5.68 -11.16
CA ARG A 37 -5.52 -6.45 -9.94
C ARG A 37 -4.92 -5.89 -8.66
N PHE A 38 -3.79 -5.21 -8.75
CA PHE A 38 -3.22 -4.54 -7.59
C PHE A 38 -2.52 -3.25 -7.99
N VAL A 39 -2.55 -2.27 -7.09
CA VAL A 39 -1.72 -1.07 -7.14
C VAL A 39 -0.92 -1.02 -5.84
N ILE A 40 0.40 -0.95 -5.96
CA ILE A 40 1.31 -0.89 -4.81
C ILE A 40 1.97 0.48 -4.79
N HIS A 41 1.70 1.24 -3.73
CA HIS A 41 2.43 2.45 -3.40
C HIS A 41 3.62 2.07 -2.52
N TYR A 42 4.81 2.08 -3.10
CA TYR A 42 6.03 1.78 -2.36
C TYR A 42 6.44 2.91 -1.39
N ASN A 43 6.04 4.15 -1.69
CA ASN A 43 6.21 5.31 -0.83
C ASN A 43 4.86 5.99 -0.61
N MET A 44 4.71 6.64 0.54
CA MET A 44 3.56 7.50 0.82
C MET A 44 3.38 8.60 -0.25
N PRO A 45 2.21 8.69 -0.91
CA PRO A 45 1.88 9.82 -1.76
C PRO A 45 1.93 11.16 -1.00
N SER A 46 2.05 12.24 -1.75
CA SER A 46 2.09 13.60 -1.17
C SER A 46 0.72 14.13 -0.75
N SER A 47 -0.37 13.51 -1.20
CA SER A 47 -1.74 13.89 -0.86
C SER A 47 -2.73 12.75 -1.01
N MET A 48 -3.90 12.91 -0.37
CA MET A 48 -5.02 11.97 -0.51
C MET A 48 -5.58 11.90 -1.93
N GLU A 49 -5.59 13.01 -2.67
CA GLU A 49 -6.06 13.04 -4.06
C GLU A 49 -5.16 12.21 -4.97
N ASN A 50 -3.84 12.35 -4.83
CA ASN A 50 -2.87 11.55 -5.59
C ASN A 50 -3.08 10.06 -5.29
N TYR A 51 -3.13 9.71 -4.00
CA TYR A 51 -3.40 8.33 -3.59
C TYR A 51 -4.70 7.80 -4.19
N TYR A 52 -5.81 8.55 -4.08
CA TYR A 52 -7.11 8.14 -4.58
C TYR A 52 -7.12 7.92 -6.10
N GLN A 53 -6.53 8.84 -6.87
CA GLN A 53 -6.46 8.72 -8.32
C GLN A 53 -5.58 7.54 -8.77
N GLU A 54 -4.47 7.30 -8.08
CA GLU A 54 -3.53 6.23 -8.40
C GLU A 54 -4.09 4.87 -8.00
N ALA A 55 -4.61 4.73 -6.78
CA ALA A 55 -5.27 3.53 -6.28
C ALA A 55 -6.52 3.18 -7.12
N GLY A 56 -7.29 4.18 -7.54
CA GLY A 56 -8.48 4.03 -8.39
C GLY A 56 -8.22 3.51 -9.82
N ARG A 57 -6.96 3.18 -10.16
CA ARG A 57 -6.62 2.45 -11.39
C ARG A 57 -6.91 0.95 -11.25
N ALA A 58 -6.92 0.44 -10.03
CA ALA A 58 -7.23 -0.95 -9.75
C ALA A 58 -8.73 -1.22 -10.01
N GLY A 59 -9.06 -2.39 -10.56
CA GLY A 59 -10.44 -2.91 -10.48
C GLY A 59 -11.50 -2.15 -11.28
N ARG A 60 -11.15 -1.46 -12.37
CA ARG A 60 -12.16 -0.73 -13.19
C ARG A 60 -13.18 -1.64 -13.88
N ASP A 61 -12.86 -2.93 -14.01
CA ASP A 61 -13.80 -3.99 -14.44
C ASP A 61 -14.80 -4.41 -13.34
N GLY A 62 -14.67 -3.87 -12.12
CA GLY A 62 -15.52 -4.15 -10.97
C GLY A 62 -15.21 -5.48 -10.28
N LEU A 63 -14.08 -6.13 -10.61
CA LEU A 63 -13.61 -7.32 -9.92
C LEU A 63 -12.70 -6.94 -8.75
N ASP A 64 -12.55 -7.89 -7.81
CA ASP A 64 -11.68 -7.74 -6.65
C ASP A 64 -10.26 -7.33 -7.07
N SER A 65 -9.79 -6.28 -6.40
CA SER A 65 -8.48 -5.69 -6.61
C SER A 65 -7.98 -5.07 -5.30
N GLU A 66 -6.67 -5.08 -5.11
CA GLU A 66 -6.03 -4.58 -3.89
C GLU A 66 -5.28 -3.27 -4.11
N CYS A 67 -5.40 -2.36 -3.15
CA CYS A 67 -4.59 -1.14 -3.09
C CYS A 67 -3.72 -1.22 -1.85
N ILE A 68 -2.41 -1.35 -2.04
CA ILE A 68 -1.45 -1.61 -0.98
C ILE A 68 -0.53 -0.40 -0.83
N LEU A 69 -0.55 0.22 0.34
CA LEU A 69 0.37 1.29 0.70
C LEU A 69 1.44 0.76 1.65
N LEU A 70 2.68 0.71 1.19
CA LEU A 70 3.84 0.47 2.04
C LEU A 70 4.27 1.80 2.63
N PHE A 71 4.03 1.96 3.93
CA PHE A 71 4.27 3.21 4.64
C PHE A 71 5.51 3.11 5.53
N SER A 72 6.39 4.10 5.43
CA SER A 72 7.48 4.34 6.36
C SER A 72 7.44 5.79 6.86
N PRO A 73 7.67 6.08 8.15
CA PRO A 73 7.72 7.48 8.63
C PRO A 73 8.75 8.36 7.90
N GLN A 74 9.79 7.76 7.34
CA GLN A 74 10.78 8.43 6.48
C GLN A 74 10.15 9.02 5.21
N ASP A 75 9.05 8.46 4.70
CA ASP A 75 8.35 8.98 3.52
C ASP A 75 7.75 10.36 3.78
N ILE A 76 7.38 10.67 5.03
CA ILE A 76 6.91 11.99 5.43
C ILE A 76 8.04 13.01 5.26
N MET A 77 9.25 12.65 5.70
CA MET A 77 10.43 13.51 5.58
C MET A 77 10.80 13.76 4.12
N ILE A 78 10.74 12.72 3.29
CA ILE A 78 10.97 12.83 1.85
C ILE A 78 9.94 13.78 1.21
N ASN A 79 8.66 13.62 1.52
CA ASN A 79 7.61 14.50 0.99
C ASN A 79 7.77 15.96 1.46
N ARG A 80 8.12 16.19 2.74
CA ARG A 80 8.41 17.54 3.25
C ARG A 80 9.57 18.19 2.49
N PHE A 81 10.67 17.45 2.32
CA PHE A 81 11.82 17.91 1.56
C PHE A 81 11.45 18.26 0.10
N LEU A 82 10.68 17.41 -0.57
CA LEU A 82 10.22 17.64 -1.94
C LEU A 82 9.29 18.87 -2.06
N LEU A 83 8.45 19.12 -1.06
CA LEU A 83 7.58 20.30 -1.02
C LEU A 83 8.37 21.59 -0.77
N GLU A 84 9.37 21.56 0.10
CA GLU A 84 10.26 22.71 0.37
C GLU A 84 11.06 23.12 -0.87
N HIS A 85 11.52 22.15 -1.65
CA HIS A 85 12.32 22.34 -2.87
C HIS A 85 11.47 22.40 -4.14
N LYS A 86 10.14 22.46 -4.02
CA LYS A 86 9.24 22.56 -5.17
C LYS A 86 9.43 23.92 -5.85
N GLU A 87 9.96 23.90 -7.07
CA GLU A 87 10.07 25.11 -7.89
C GLU A 87 8.69 25.55 -8.38
N LEU A 88 8.22 26.69 -7.87
CA LEU A 88 6.99 27.34 -8.30
C LEU A 88 7.36 28.47 -9.27
N ARG A 89 7.52 28.12 -10.55
CA ARG A 89 7.79 29.08 -11.63
C ARG A 89 6.48 29.75 -12.06
N ASP A 90 6.55 31.02 -12.44
CA ASP A 90 5.42 31.78 -12.99
C ASP A 90 4.22 31.97 -12.03
N ILE A 91 4.46 31.95 -10.71
CA ILE A 91 3.46 32.19 -9.67
C ILE A 91 3.81 33.47 -8.90
N ASP A 92 2.79 34.28 -8.57
CA ASP A 92 2.96 35.47 -7.75
C ASP A 92 3.52 35.12 -6.35
N PRO A 93 4.52 35.87 -5.83
CA PRO A 93 5.06 35.66 -4.49
C PRO A 93 4.01 35.55 -3.36
N ILE A 94 2.87 36.24 -3.47
CA ILE A 94 1.78 36.16 -2.48
C ILE A 94 1.07 34.78 -2.53
N ASP A 95 0.96 34.20 -3.72
CA ASP A 95 0.31 32.90 -3.92
C ASP A 95 1.22 31.72 -3.55
N ILE A 96 2.56 31.91 -3.61
CA ILE A 96 3.54 30.88 -3.26
C ILE A 96 3.34 30.39 -1.82
N GLU A 97 3.19 31.30 -0.86
CA GLU A 97 3.00 30.92 0.55
C GLU A 97 1.68 30.18 0.74
N THR A 98 0.60 30.69 0.13
CA THR A 98 -0.72 30.07 0.16
C THR A 98 -0.70 28.65 -0.42
N ILE A 99 0.04 28.43 -1.51
CA ILE A 99 0.19 27.10 -2.14
C ILE A 99 0.96 26.17 -1.21
N ARG A 100 2.06 26.63 -0.62
CA ARG A 100 2.86 25.85 0.34
C ARG A 100 2.03 25.42 1.54
N GLU A 101 1.26 26.33 2.13
CA GLU A 101 0.36 26.01 3.23
C GLU A 101 -0.67 24.94 2.84
N ARG A 102 -1.24 25.03 1.64
CA ARG A 102 -2.20 24.03 1.12
C ARG A 102 -1.54 22.67 0.91
N ASP A 103 -0.34 22.64 0.34
CA ASP A 103 0.42 21.40 0.12
C ASP A 103 0.80 20.74 1.45
N ILE A 104 1.22 21.52 2.45
CA ILE A 104 1.47 21.02 3.81
C ILE A 104 0.19 20.45 4.44
N LYS A 105 -0.94 21.15 4.32
CA LYS A 105 -2.24 20.66 4.82
C LYS A 105 -2.62 19.34 4.17
N ARG A 106 -2.44 19.19 2.86
CA ARG A 106 -2.69 17.94 2.12
C ARG A 106 -1.78 16.81 2.59
N LEU A 107 -0.49 17.09 2.78
CA LEU A 107 0.46 16.12 3.29
C LEU A 107 0.06 15.64 4.69
N LEU A 108 -0.33 16.56 5.59
CA LEU A 108 -0.80 16.23 6.93
C LEU A 108 -2.04 15.33 6.92
N VAL A 109 -2.95 15.49 5.94
CA VAL A 109 -4.12 14.62 5.82
C VAL A 109 -3.71 13.21 5.36
N MET A 110 -2.77 13.10 4.41
CA MET A 110 -2.25 11.82 3.96
C MET A 110 -1.46 11.11 5.07
N GLU A 111 -0.67 11.86 5.83
CA GLU A 111 0.02 11.37 7.03
C GLU A 111 -0.97 10.78 8.04
N LYS A 112 -2.05 11.51 8.34
CA LYS A 112 -3.13 11.01 9.20
C LYS A 112 -3.82 9.76 8.65
N TYR A 113 -3.96 9.63 7.33
CA TYR A 113 -4.50 8.40 6.71
C TYR A 113 -3.60 7.20 6.99
N CYS A 114 -2.28 7.35 6.92
CA CYS A 114 -1.33 6.27 7.22
C CYS A 114 -1.36 5.82 8.69
N TYR A 115 -1.72 6.71 9.62
CA TYR A 115 -1.78 6.41 11.07
C TYR A 115 -3.19 6.13 11.61
N THR A 116 -4.23 6.30 10.79
CA THR A 116 -5.59 6.09 11.25
C THR A 116 -5.87 4.62 11.54
N THR A 117 -6.74 4.37 12.51
CA THR A 117 -7.31 3.04 12.81
C THR A 117 -8.78 2.99 12.43
N GLU A 118 -9.33 4.09 11.91
CA GLU A 118 -10.67 4.08 11.35
C GLU A 118 -10.69 3.27 10.04
N CYS A 119 -11.88 2.88 9.60
CA CYS A 119 -12.08 2.33 8.26
C CYS A 119 -11.42 3.24 7.21
N LEU A 120 -10.43 2.72 6.48
CA LEU A 120 -9.67 3.46 5.49
C LEU A 120 -10.58 4.00 4.38
N ARG A 121 -11.56 3.22 3.94
CA ARG A 121 -12.57 3.67 2.97
C ARG A 121 -13.37 4.85 3.51
N ASN A 122 -13.78 4.80 4.78
CA ASN A 122 -14.53 5.89 5.39
C ASN A 122 -13.69 7.16 5.53
N TYR A 123 -12.40 7.03 5.82
CA TYR A 123 -11.48 8.18 5.85
C TYR A 123 -11.42 8.87 4.49
N ILE A 124 -11.28 8.10 3.40
CA ILE A 124 -11.29 8.61 2.02
C ILE A 124 -12.64 9.30 1.71
N LEU A 125 -13.76 8.66 2.02
CA LEU A 125 -15.09 9.21 1.77
C LEU A 125 -15.32 10.53 2.53
N LYS A 126 -14.97 10.58 3.81
CA LYS A 126 -15.03 11.82 4.62
C LYS A 126 -14.20 12.94 4.02
N TYR A 127 -13.00 12.62 3.52
CA TYR A 127 -12.12 13.61 2.89
C TYR A 127 -12.77 14.28 1.67
N PHE A 128 -13.50 13.51 0.86
CA PHE A 128 -14.24 14.02 -0.30
C PHE A 128 -15.65 14.53 0.00
N GLY A 129 -16.00 14.69 1.28
CA GLY A 129 -17.27 15.28 1.72
C GLY A 129 -18.44 14.30 1.83
N GLU A 130 -18.20 13.00 1.70
CA GLU A 130 -19.21 11.97 1.89
C GLU A 130 -19.34 11.56 3.36
N THR A 131 -20.54 11.15 3.77
CA THR A 131 -20.84 10.77 5.17
C THR A 131 -21.15 9.27 5.28
N PRO A 132 -20.12 8.41 5.44
CA PRO A 132 -20.32 6.97 5.52
C PRO A 132 -21.02 6.58 6.83
N LYS A 133 -22.04 5.72 6.74
CA LYS A 133 -22.85 5.29 7.90
C LYS A 133 -22.27 4.10 8.66
N LYS A 134 -21.50 3.23 7.99
CA LYS A 134 -20.91 2.02 8.56
C LYS A 134 -19.48 1.80 8.06
N PRO A 135 -18.64 1.01 8.76
CA PRO A 135 -17.35 0.56 8.25
C PRO A 135 -17.49 -0.23 6.94
N CYS A 136 -16.40 -0.34 6.18
CA CYS A 136 -16.44 -1.02 4.88
C CYS A 136 -16.22 -2.53 4.95
N GLU A 137 -15.79 -3.05 6.11
CA GLU A 137 -15.58 -4.48 6.38
C GLU A 137 -14.52 -5.19 5.50
N ASP A 138 -13.74 -4.42 4.74
CA ASP A 138 -12.94 -4.93 3.62
C ASP A 138 -11.59 -4.19 3.44
N CYS A 139 -11.30 -3.19 4.27
CA CYS A 139 -9.99 -2.54 4.27
C CYS A 139 -9.08 -3.13 5.34
N GLY A 140 -7.75 -2.94 5.23
CA GLY A 140 -6.79 -3.43 6.23
C GLY A 140 -7.19 -3.07 7.67
N ASN A 141 -7.73 -1.86 7.89
CA ASN A 141 -8.18 -1.47 9.23
C ASN A 141 -9.45 -2.18 9.73
N CYS A 142 -10.32 -2.64 8.83
CA CYS A 142 -11.51 -3.41 9.20
C CYS A 142 -11.20 -4.91 9.34
N LEU A 143 -10.18 -5.39 8.63
CA LEU A 143 -9.78 -6.79 8.62
C LEU A 143 -8.84 -7.16 9.78
N HIS A 144 -8.19 -6.17 10.41
CA HIS A 144 -7.32 -6.36 11.56
C HIS A 144 -7.92 -5.76 12.85
N GLN A 145 -7.64 -6.39 13.99
CA GLN A 145 -7.90 -5.81 15.30
C GLN A 145 -6.71 -4.94 15.69
N PHE A 146 -6.97 -3.67 15.99
CA PHE A 146 -5.98 -2.73 16.49
C PHE A 146 -6.19 -2.52 17.98
N GLU A 147 -5.11 -2.63 18.73
CA GLU A 147 -5.09 -2.29 20.15
C GLU A 147 -4.21 -1.07 20.36
N THR A 148 -4.55 -0.27 21.36
CA THR A 148 -3.70 0.85 21.79
C THR A 148 -3.08 0.49 23.11
N VAL A 149 -1.75 0.49 23.16
CA VAL A 149 -0.97 0.19 24.35
C VAL A 149 -0.29 1.46 24.84
N ASP A 150 -0.43 1.73 26.14
CA ASP A 150 0.29 2.81 26.81
C ASP A 150 1.73 2.37 27.04
N MET A 151 2.66 2.96 26.27
CA MET A 151 4.09 2.66 26.32
C MET A 151 4.91 3.84 26.87
N THR A 152 4.29 4.64 27.73
CA THR A 152 4.90 5.87 28.29
C THR A 152 6.19 5.59 29.05
N ASN A 153 6.27 4.48 29.76
CA ASN A 153 7.45 4.11 30.55
C ASN A 153 8.63 3.73 29.65
N GLU A 154 8.36 2.94 28.61
CA GLU A 154 9.30 2.56 27.56
C GLU A 154 9.79 3.81 26.81
N ALA A 155 8.88 4.74 26.50
CA ALA A 155 9.22 6.00 25.81
C ALA A 155 10.25 6.81 26.60
N LYS A 156 10.05 6.95 27.93
CA LYS A 156 10.98 7.65 28.83
C LYS A 156 12.35 6.96 28.87
N LYS A 157 12.38 5.63 28.89
CA LYS A 157 13.63 4.84 28.85
C LYS A 157 14.38 5.03 27.52
N ILE A 158 13.66 5.05 26.39
CA ILE A 158 14.25 5.33 25.07
C ILE A 158 14.84 6.76 25.01
N ILE A 159 14.13 7.76 25.52
CA ILE A 159 14.63 9.14 25.61
C ILE A 159 15.93 9.22 26.42
N ASN A 160 15.99 8.55 27.57
CA ASN A 160 17.21 8.50 28.38
C ASN A 160 18.37 7.87 27.61
N CYS A 161 18.11 6.80 26.85
CA CYS A 161 19.14 6.17 26.02
C CYS A 161 19.64 7.10 24.90
N ILE A 162 18.74 7.83 24.22
CA ILE A 162 19.10 8.80 23.18
C ILE A 162 19.92 9.96 23.78
N TYR A 163 19.57 10.39 25.00
CA TYR A 163 20.31 11.39 25.74
C TYR A 163 21.74 10.92 26.09
N GLU A 164 21.91 9.71 26.63
CA GLU A 164 23.23 9.11 26.93
C GLU A 164 24.09 8.92 25.66
N ALA A 165 23.45 8.53 24.55
CA ALA A 165 24.07 8.39 23.24
C ALA A 165 24.54 9.72 22.62
N ARG A 166 24.02 10.86 23.10
CA ARG A 166 24.29 12.22 22.58
C ARG A 166 24.01 12.35 21.08
N GLY A 167 22.95 11.69 20.60
CA GLY A 167 22.51 11.77 19.21
C GLY A 167 23.48 11.23 18.15
N ARG A 168 24.33 10.27 18.52
CA ARG A 168 25.35 9.69 17.63
C ARG A 168 24.92 8.42 16.89
N TYR A 169 23.78 7.85 17.26
CA TYR A 169 23.39 6.52 16.80
C TYR A 169 21.97 6.49 16.25
N GLY A 170 21.75 5.63 15.26
CA GLY A 170 20.45 5.38 14.67
C GLY A 170 19.61 4.37 15.46
N LYS A 171 18.36 4.18 15.01
CA LYS A 171 17.32 3.38 15.70
C LYS A 171 17.78 2.00 16.18
N ASN A 172 18.52 1.26 15.35
CA ASN A 172 18.90 -0.13 15.65
C ASN A 172 19.85 -0.20 16.86
N ILE A 173 20.85 0.69 16.93
CA ILE A 173 21.79 0.71 18.07
C ILE A 173 21.08 1.15 19.35
N ILE A 174 20.18 2.14 19.27
CA ILE A 174 19.38 2.57 20.43
C ILE A 174 18.50 1.43 20.94
N MET A 175 17.78 0.74 20.04
CA MET A 175 16.97 -0.43 20.38
C MET A 175 17.80 -1.56 21.00
N ASP A 176 18.90 -1.95 20.35
CA ASP A 176 19.74 -3.03 20.82
C ASP A 176 20.42 -2.68 22.15
N THR A 177 20.71 -1.39 22.41
CA THR A 177 21.20 -0.90 23.71
C THR A 177 20.17 -1.10 24.81
N VAL A 178 18.92 -0.62 24.62
CA VAL A 178 17.88 -0.74 25.67
C VAL A 178 17.44 -2.19 25.88
N LEU A 179 17.55 -3.05 24.86
CA LEU A 179 17.34 -4.50 24.96
C LEU A 179 18.53 -5.26 25.57
N GLY A 180 19.70 -4.60 25.74
CA GLY A 180 20.89 -5.24 26.29
C GLY A 180 21.50 -6.30 25.36
N ALA A 181 21.37 -6.13 24.05
CA ALA A 181 21.89 -7.08 23.08
C ALA A 181 23.43 -7.16 23.15
N LYS A 182 23.96 -8.37 22.96
CA LYS A 182 25.41 -8.62 22.96
C LYS A 182 25.93 -8.67 21.53
N THR A 183 26.13 -7.50 20.93
CA THR A 183 26.71 -7.36 19.58
C THR A 183 28.10 -6.72 19.66
N ALA A 184 29.01 -7.12 18.77
CA ALA A 184 30.36 -6.56 18.72
C ALA A 184 30.36 -5.02 18.58
N ARG A 185 29.35 -4.48 17.87
CA ARG A 185 29.17 -3.03 17.71
C ARG A 185 28.80 -2.32 19.02
N LEU A 186 28.01 -2.95 19.89
CA LEU A 186 27.64 -2.39 21.20
C LEU A 186 28.82 -2.40 22.17
N GLU A 187 29.66 -3.43 22.09
CA GLU A 187 30.91 -3.52 22.86
C GLU A 187 31.91 -2.43 22.45
N GLU A 188 32.11 -2.24 21.14
CA GLU A 188 33.00 -1.22 20.58
C GLU A 188 32.65 0.20 21.07
N ILE A 189 31.35 0.54 21.09
CA ILE A 189 30.90 1.85 21.57
C ILE A 189 30.82 1.96 23.10
N GLY A 190 31.04 0.85 23.81
CA GLY A 190 30.93 0.75 25.26
C GLY A 190 29.52 1.02 25.78
N ALA A 191 28.50 0.55 25.06
CA ALA A 191 27.09 0.74 25.41
C ALA A 191 26.73 0.13 26.77
N SER A 192 27.45 -0.92 27.20
CA SER A 192 27.32 -1.55 28.52
C SER A 192 27.56 -0.60 29.70
N ARG A 193 28.18 0.57 29.46
CA ARG A 193 28.37 1.61 30.48
C ARG A 193 27.17 2.54 30.62
N TYR A 194 26.22 2.51 29.70
CA TYR A 194 25.02 3.35 29.76
C TYR A 194 24.07 2.81 30.83
N LYS A 195 23.45 3.71 31.60
CA LYS A 195 22.41 3.31 32.56
C LYS A 195 21.19 2.73 31.85
N SER A 196 21.00 3.10 30.58
CA SER A 196 19.94 2.60 29.73
C SER A 196 20.23 1.22 29.12
N PHE A 197 21.39 0.61 29.36
CA PHE A 197 21.70 -0.71 28.81
C PHE A 197 20.83 -1.80 29.45
N GLY A 198 20.07 -2.54 28.64
CA GLY A 198 19.23 -3.65 29.11
C GLY A 198 18.00 -3.26 29.94
N VAL A 199 17.63 -1.97 30.02
CA VAL A 199 16.48 -1.50 30.82
C VAL A 199 15.12 -1.92 30.28
N LEU A 200 15.09 -2.51 29.07
CA LEU A 200 13.92 -3.03 28.36
C LEU A 200 14.18 -4.45 27.83
N ASP A 201 15.02 -5.24 28.50
CA ASP A 201 15.39 -6.61 28.08
C ASP A 201 14.19 -7.56 27.86
N SER A 202 13.10 -7.36 28.60
CA SER A 202 11.87 -8.14 28.49
C SER A 202 10.88 -7.60 27.46
N SER A 203 11.18 -6.47 26.80
CA SER A 203 10.25 -5.85 25.85
C SER A 203 10.30 -6.51 24.47
N ASN A 204 9.15 -6.56 23.79
CA ASN A 204 9.07 -7.04 22.41
C ASN A 204 9.73 -6.02 21.46
N LYS A 205 10.67 -6.50 20.63
CA LYS A 205 11.43 -5.68 19.67
C LYS A 205 10.53 -4.98 18.64
N ASN A 206 9.46 -5.62 18.20
CA ASN A 206 8.48 -5.04 17.27
C ASN A 206 7.71 -3.89 17.94
N LEU A 207 7.29 -4.07 19.19
CA LEU A 207 6.64 -3.01 19.96
C LEU A 207 7.57 -1.81 20.18
N LEU A 208 8.85 -2.04 20.49
CA LEU A 208 9.82 -0.95 20.62
C LEU A 208 10.05 -0.21 19.30
N ARG A 209 10.00 -0.92 18.17
CA ARG A 209 10.07 -0.31 16.84
C ARG A 209 8.88 0.62 16.61
N ARG A 210 7.66 0.12 16.85
CA ARG A 210 6.41 0.91 16.77
C ARG A 210 6.44 2.13 17.68
N LEU A 211 6.96 1.97 18.89
CA LEU A 211 7.12 3.07 19.83
C LEU A 211 8.07 4.15 19.29
N ILE A 212 9.23 3.80 18.75
CA ILE A 212 10.15 4.79 18.16
C ILE A 212 9.49 5.53 16.99
N GLU A 213 8.73 4.82 16.15
CA GLU A 213 7.98 5.42 15.04
C GLU A 213 6.92 6.41 15.56
N GLN A 214 6.17 6.03 16.61
CA GLN A 214 5.21 6.90 17.28
C GLN A 214 5.88 8.14 17.90
N MET A 215 7.05 7.97 18.51
CA MET A 215 7.80 9.08 19.11
C MET A 215 8.41 10.04 18.08
N LEU A 216 8.74 9.54 16.89
CA LEU A 216 9.14 10.37 15.75
C LEU A 216 7.95 11.17 15.23
N LEU A 217 6.77 10.55 15.14
CA LEU A 217 5.53 11.21 14.75
C LEU A 217 5.14 12.33 15.73
N GLU A 218 5.17 12.05 17.02
CA GLU A 218 4.82 13.03 18.07
C GLU A 218 5.90 14.10 18.29
N GLY A 219 7.04 14.01 17.59
CA GLY A 219 8.11 14.99 17.66
C GLY A 219 8.94 14.92 18.95
N TYR A 220 8.80 13.86 19.76
CA TYR A 220 9.68 13.60 20.91
C TYR A 220 11.09 13.20 20.48
N ILE A 221 11.19 12.54 19.32
CA ILE A 221 12.44 12.17 18.68
C ILE A 221 12.48 12.82 17.30
N LEU A 222 13.66 13.27 16.90
CA LEU A 222 13.92 13.79 15.55
C LEU A 222 14.99 12.92 14.87
N THR A 223 14.96 12.88 13.55
CA THR A 223 16.00 12.22 12.76
C THR A 223 16.98 13.28 12.23
N GLY A 224 18.27 13.14 12.57
CA GLY A 224 19.34 13.99 12.05
C GLY A 224 19.98 13.43 10.77
N GLU A 225 21.05 14.09 10.32
CA GLU A 225 21.91 13.60 9.23
C GLU A 225 22.36 12.14 9.47
N TYR A 226 22.37 11.31 8.43
CA TYR A 226 22.69 9.87 8.52
C TYR A 226 21.74 9.02 9.38
N GLN A 227 20.48 9.43 9.54
CA GLN A 227 19.44 8.70 10.28
C GLN A 227 19.74 8.49 11.79
N VAL A 228 20.55 9.37 12.37
CA VAL A 228 20.81 9.36 13.83
C VAL A 228 19.61 9.94 14.58
N LEU A 229 19.25 9.34 15.72
CA LEU A 229 18.12 9.82 16.53
C LEU A 229 18.58 10.94 17.46
N LYS A 230 17.87 12.07 17.46
CA LYS A 230 18.07 13.22 18.35
C LYS A 230 16.81 13.47 19.18
N LEU A 231 16.95 14.16 20.30
CA LEU A 231 15.78 14.58 21.09
C LEU A 231 15.05 15.72 20.38
N GLY A 232 13.72 15.63 20.33
CA GLY A 232 12.83 16.71 19.97
C GLY A 232 12.20 17.37 21.21
N ASP A 233 10.93 17.78 21.12
CA ASP A 233 10.23 18.44 22.23
C ASP A 233 9.65 17.43 23.22
N ILE A 234 10.43 17.10 24.25
CA ILE A 234 10.02 16.19 25.33
C ILE A 234 9.29 16.91 26.50
N GLY A 235 8.96 18.19 26.37
CA GLY A 235 8.36 19.00 27.45
C GLY A 235 7.09 18.36 28.02
N ASN A 236 6.23 17.86 27.14
CA ASN A 236 4.97 17.23 27.51
C ASN A 236 5.16 15.92 28.30
N LEU A 237 6.24 15.18 28.10
CA LEU A 237 6.48 13.90 28.79
C LEU A 237 6.87 14.06 30.26
N LYS A 238 7.15 15.29 30.71
CA LYS A 238 7.31 15.64 32.13
C LYS A 238 5.97 15.71 32.87
N ASN A 239 4.88 15.93 32.15
CA ASN A 239 3.54 15.94 32.72
C ASN A 239 3.11 14.49 33.03
N PRO A 240 2.71 14.18 34.29
CA PRO A 240 2.25 12.84 34.69
C PRO A 240 1.02 12.35 33.89
N TYR A 241 0.25 13.27 33.31
CA TYR A 241 -0.96 12.95 32.54
C TYR A 241 -0.68 12.65 31.07
N THR A 242 0.53 12.92 30.57
CA THR A 242 0.89 12.64 29.18
C THR A 242 1.13 11.16 29.00
N LYS A 243 0.49 10.58 27.98
CA LYS A 243 0.64 9.18 27.61
C LYS A 243 1.18 9.05 26.20
N VAL A 244 2.14 8.15 26.00
CA VAL A 244 2.61 7.72 24.68
C VAL A 244 1.85 6.47 24.29
N LEU A 245 0.82 6.66 23.47
CA LEU A 245 -0.10 5.61 23.06
C LEU A 245 0.35 5.03 21.73
N VAL A 246 0.78 3.77 21.75
CA VAL A 246 1.25 3.06 20.56
C VAL A 246 0.14 2.15 20.06
N LYS A 247 -0.21 2.29 18.78
CA LYS A 247 -1.16 1.40 18.12
C LYS A 247 -0.44 0.16 17.62
N ILE A 248 -0.97 -1.00 17.95
CA ILE A 248 -0.38 -2.30 17.64
C ILE A 248 -1.42 -3.20 16.96
N THR A 249 -0.95 -4.05 16.08
CA THR A 249 -1.71 -5.16 15.48
C THR A 249 -1.37 -6.46 16.20
N ASP A 250 -2.13 -7.53 15.93
CA ASP A 250 -1.79 -8.86 16.45
C ASP A 250 -0.42 -9.36 15.98
N GLU A 251 0.06 -8.92 14.81
CA GLU A 251 1.39 -9.25 14.30
C GLU A 251 2.50 -8.60 15.15
N ASP A 252 2.28 -7.37 15.62
CA ASP A 252 3.23 -6.63 16.45
C ASP A 252 3.41 -7.28 17.83
N LYS A 253 2.44 -8.07 18.30
CA LYS A 253 2.51 -8.83 19.56
C LYS A 253 3.43 -10.05 19.46
N VAL A 254 3.71 -10.55 18.26
CA VAL A 254 4.55 -11.73 18.04
C VAL A 254 6.02 -11.31 17.98
N ASN A 255 6.87 -11.96 18.78
CA ASN A 255 8.33 -11.80 18.67
C ASN A 255 8.82 -12.47 17.37
N GLU A 256 9.86 -11.92 16.72
CA GLU A 256 10.40 -12.36 15.40
C GLU A 256 10.87 -13.85 15.30
N ARG A 257 10.59 -14.71 16.28
CA ARG A 257 10.81 -16.15 16.17
C ARG A 257 9.49 -16.87 15.85
N ILE A 258 9.44 -17.33 14.59
CA ILE A 258 8.55 -18.32 13.99
C ILE A 258 7.22 -17.76 13.48
N VAL A 259 7.18 -17.33 12.21
CA VAL A 259 5.99 -17.50 11.36
C VAL A 259 6.42 -17.90 9.94
N LYS A 260 6.21 -19.17 9.59
CA LYS A 260 6.10 -19.61 8.19
C LYS A 260 4.76 -19.07 7.65
N VAL A 261 4.83 -18.15 6.70
CA VAL A 261 3.64 -17.53 6.09
C VAL A 261 2.86 -18.58 5.30
N LYS A 262 1.68 -18.98 5.81
CA LYS A 262 0.62 -19.62 5.01
C LYS A 262 -0.18 -18.51 4.34
N LYS A 263 -0.07 -18.41 3.01
CA LYS A 263 -0.95 -17.55 2.19
C LYS A 263 -2.37 -18.11 2.20
N ASN A 264 -3.32 -17.36 2.75
CA ASN A 264 -4.74 -17.52 2.49
C ASN A 264 -5.13 -16.47 1.44
N VAL A 265 -5.49 -16.90 0.23
CA VAL A 265 -6.14 -16.07 -0.78
C VAL A 265 -7.64 -16.35 -0.66
N LYS A 266 -8.39 -15.43 -0.05
CA LYS A 266 -9.85 -15.43 -0.06
C LYS A 266 -10.32 -14.29 -0.96
N GLY A 267 -10.76 -14.66 -2.17
CA GLY A 267 -11.33 -13.76 -3.18
C GLY A 267 -11.75 -14.51 -4.45
N MET A 268 -12.07 -15.81 -4.31
CA MET A 268 -12.08 -16.77 -5.41
C MET A 268 -13.26 -17.76 -5.32
N GLU A 269 -14.31 -17.39 -4.57
CA GLU A 269 -15.36 -18.32 -4.13
C GLU A 269 -16.39 -18.71 -5.22
N ALA A 270 -16.29 -18.18 -6.44
CA ALA A 270 -17.22 -18.52 -7.54
C ALA A 270 -16.65 -19.53 -8.57
N LEU A 271 -15.37 -19.88 -8.50
CA LEU A 271 -14.73 -20.78 -9.47
C LEU A 271 -14.18 -22.01 -8.75
N THR A 272 -14.68 -23.19 -9.10
CA THR A 272 -14.06 -24.47 -8.74
C THR A 272 -12.65 -24.55 -9.34
N SER A 273 -11.81 -25.48 -8.88
CA SER A 273 -10.49 -25.73 -9.48
C SER A 273 -10.55 -25.99 -11.00
N SER A 274 -11.69 -26.52 -11.47
CA SER A 274 -12.03 -26.67 -12.88
C SER A 274 -12.29 -25.31 -13.57
N GLY A 275 -13.05 -24.41 -12.94
CA GLY A 275 -13.28 -23.05 -13.43
C GLY A 275 -11.99 -22.26 -13.68
N PHE A 276 -10.95 -22.45 -12.85
CA PHE A 276 -9.64 -21.80 -13.04
C PHE A 276 -8.91 -22.24 -14.31
N LYS A 277 -9.02 -23.52 -14.67
CA LYS A 277 -8.40 -24.04 -15.90
C LYS A 277 -9.06 -23.45 -17.13
N LEU A 278 -10.39 -23.41 -17.15
CA LEU A 278 -11.13 -22.80 -18.25
C LEU A 278 -10.82 -21.30 -18.37
N PHE A 279 -10.82 -20.56 -17.25
CA PHE A 279 -10.49 -19.14 -17.25
C PHE A 279 -9.09 -18.86 -17.82
N GLY A 280 -8.10 -19.70 -17.51
CA GLY A 280 -6.77 -19.66 -18.11
C GLY A 280 -6.81 -19.85 -19.64
N LYS A 281 -7.47 -20.93 -20.12
CA LYS A 281 -7.65 -21.19 -21.56
C LYS A 281 -8.33 -20.01 -22.29
N LEU A 282 -9.35 -19.41 -21.67
CA LEU A 282 -10.06 -18.25 -22.23
C LEU A 282 -9.19 -16.99 -22.26
N LYS A 283 -8.33 -16.78 -21.25
CA LYS A 283 -7.36 -15.67 -21.24
C LYS A 283 -6.32 -15.80 -22.35
N GLU A 284 -5.81 -17.01 -22.58
CA GLU A 284 -4.88 -17.29 -23.67
C GLU A 284 -5.52 -17.04 -25.03
N LEU A 285 -6.74 -17.55 -25.26
CA LEU A 285 -7.48 -17.29 -26.49
C LEU A 285 -7.70 -15.79 -26.71
N ARG A 286 -8.11 -15.07 -25.65
CA ARG A 286 -8.31 -13.62 -25.71
C ARG A 286 -7.03 -12.89 -26.10
N LEU A 287 -5.88 -13.30 -25.56
CA LEU A 287 -4.59 -12.70 -25.89
C LEU A 287 -4.19 -12.97 -27.34
N THR A 288 -4.48 -14.16 -27.86
CA THR A 288 -4.23 -14.50 -29.27
C THR A 288 -5.08 -13.64 -30.21
N ILE A 289 -6.39 -13.52 -29.95
CA ILE A 289 -7.28 -12.64 -30.73
C ILE A 289 -6.86 -11.18 -30.61
N ALA A 290 -6.45 -10.73 -29.42
CA ALA A 290 -5.97 -9.37 -29.18
C ALA A 290 -4.79 -9.00 -30.05
N ARG A 291 -3.86 -9.94 -30.25
CA ARG A 291 -2.70 -9.79 -31.13
C ARG A 291 -3.10 -9.74 -32.60
N GLU A 292 -3.99 -10.62 -33.02
CA GLU A 292 -4.49 -10.67 -34.42
C GLU A 292 -5.21 -9.36 -34.81
N GLU A 293 -6.02 -8.83 -33.89
CA GLU A 293 -6.80 -7.60 -34.11
C GLU A 293 -6.04 -6.31 -33.73
N ASN A 294 -4.82 -6.43 -33.20
CA ASN A 294 -4.02 -5.33 -32.66
C ASN A 294 -4.79 -4.43 -31.68
N MET A 295 -5.57 -5.04 -30.78
CA MET A 295 -6.37 -4.34 -29.77
C MET A 295 -6.07 -4.87 -28.35
N PRO A 296 -6.14 -4.03 -27.30
CA PRO A 296 -5.97 -4.47 -25.92
C PRO A 296 -6.93 -5.63 -25.54
N PRO A 297 -6.47 -6.68 -24.82
CA PRO A 297 -7.28 -7.88 -24.55
C PRO A 297 -8.64 -7.60 -23.91
N TYR A 298 -8.71 -6.65 -22.97
CA TYR A 298 -9.95 -6.32 -22.27
C TYR A 298 -11.05 -5.72 -23.17
N ILE A 299 -10.70 -5.22 -24.37
CA ILE A 299 -11.66 -4.70 -25.36
C ILE A 299 -12.46 -5.85 -26.00
N ILE A 300 -11.82 -7.00 -26.24
CA ILE A 300 -12.48 -8.21 -26.76
C ILE A 300 -13.53 -8.66 -25.74
N PHE A 301 -13.08 -9.09 -24.56
CA PHE A 301 -13.91 -9.39 -23.40
C PHE A 301 -13.16 -9.03 -22.12
N ASN A 302 -13.80 -8.31 -21.19
CA ASN A 302 -13.19 -8.03 -19.89
C ASN A 302 -13.15 -9.31 -19.02
N ASP A 303 -12.37 -9.31 -17.94
CA ASP A 303 -12.25 -10.49 -17.07
C ASP A 303 -13.61 -10.90 -16.49
N LYS A 304 -14.51 -9.94 -16.21
CA LYS A 304 -15.88 -10.21 -15.72
C LYS A 304 -16.69 -11.05 -16.71
N THR A 305 -16.62 -10.74 -18.00
CA THR A 305 -17.27 -11.53 -19.05
C THR A 305 -16.68 -12.93 -19.13
N LEU A 306 -15.36 -13.08 -19.04
CA LEU A 306 -14.72 -14.41 -19.06
C LEU A 306 -15.10 -15.25 -17.84
N ILE A 307 -15.23 -14.63 -16.65
CA ILE A 307 -15.71 -15.31 -15.44
C ILE A 307 -17.16 -15.76 -15.65
N ASP A 308 -18.03 -14.90 -16.20
CA ASP A 308 -19.43 -15.26 -16.46
C ASP A 308 -19.55 -16.39 -17.50
N MET A 309 -18.65 -16.45 -18.50
CA MET A 309 -18.54 -17.62 -19.41
C MET A 309 -18.16 -18.89 -18.66
N CYS A 310 -17.23 -18.82 -17.71
CA CYS A 310 -16.81 -19.98 -16.91
C CYS A 310 -17.91 -20.48 -15.97
N VAL A 311 -18.75 -19.57 -15.48
CA VAL A 311 -19.90 -19.91 -14.61
C VAL A 311 -21.05 -20.51 -15.42
N LYS A 312 -21.37 -19.94 -16.58
CA LYS A 312 -22.53 -20.35 -17.40
C LYS A 312 -22.26 -21.51 -18.35
N LEU A 313 -21.00 -21.76 -18.71
CA LEU A 313 -20.56 -22.80 -19.65
C LEU A 313 -21.42 -22.88 -20.93
N PRO A 314 -21.58 -21.77 -21.68
CA PRO A 314 -22.45 -21.75 -22.86
C PRO A 314 -21.95 -22.71 -23.95
N THR A 315 -22.84 -23.56 -24.43
CA THR A 315 -22.58 -24.54 -25.50
C THR A 315 -23.27 -24.16 -26.81
N VAL A 316 -24.19 -23.21 -26.80
CA VAL A 316 -24.87 -22.70 -28.01
C VAL A 316 -24.87 -21.17 -28.08
N LYS A 317 -25.08 -20.63 -29.28
CA LYS A 317 -25.09 -19.18 -29.54
C LYS A 317 -26.05 -18.41 -28.61
N SER A 318 -27.25 -18.93 -28.40
CA SER A 318 -28.27 -18.31 -27.53
C SER A 318 -27.80 -18.19 -26.09
N GLU A 319 -27.12 -19.21 -25.56
CA GLU A 319 -26.55 -19.19 -24.20
C GLU A 319 -25.39 -18.20 -24.11
N MET A 320 -24.56 -18.12 -25.16
CA MET A 320 -23.44 -17.19 -25.21
C MET A 320 -23.90 -15.73 -25.22
N LEU A 321 -25.03 -15.41 -25.87
CA LEU A 321 -25.64 -14.07 -25.84
C LEU A 321 -26.23 -13.70 -24.47
N ASN A 322 -26.50 -14.68 -23.60
CA ASN A 322 -26.93 -14.45 -22.22
C ASN A 322 -25.75 -14.17 -21.27
N VAL A 323 -24.51 -14.20 -21.75
CA VAL A 323 -23.32 -13.85 -20.96
C VAL A 323 -23.19 -12.33 -20.89
N SER A 324 -22.99 -11.80 -19.69
CA SER A 324 -22.82 -10.37 -19.43
C SER A 324 -21.62 -9.81 -20.20
N GLY A 325 -21.87 -8.87 -21.11
CA GLY A 325 -20.85 -8.23 -21.94
C GLY A 325 -20.65 -8.85 -23.33
N VAL A 326 -21.44 -9.88 -23.68
CA VAL A 326 -21.48 -10.46 -25.04
C VAL A 326 -22.71 -9.92 -25.79
N GLY A 327 -22.53 -8.89 -26.61
CA GLY A 327 -23.54 -8.45 -27.57
C GLY A 327 -23.39 -9.14 -28.93
N GLU A 328 -24.40 -9.02 -29.81
CA GLU A 328 -24.38 -9.65 -31.14
C GLU A 328 -23.13 -9.34 -31.96
N ASN A 329 -22.69 -8.08 -31.98
CA ASN A 329 -21.48 -7.68 -32.71
C ASN A 329 -20.22 -8.37 -32.17
N LYS A 330 -20.09 -8.52 -30.85
CA LYS A 330 -18.94 -9.21 -30.23
C LYS A 330 -19.03 -10.71 -30.45
N TYR A 331 -20.23 -11.28 -30.41
CA TYR A 331 -20.43 -12.68 -30.71
C TYR A 331 -20.03 -13.01 -32.15
N SER A 332 -20.51 -12.23 -33.13
CA SER A 332 -20.22 -12.46 -34.54
C SER A 332 -18.72 -12.34 -34.86
N LYS A 333 -17.99 -11.46 -34.16
CA LYS A 333 -16.54 -11.30 -34.37
C LYS A 333 -15.70 -12.36 -33.63
N TYR A 334 -16.01 -12.65 -32.37
CA TYR A 334 -15.13 -13.44 -31.50
C TYR A 334 -15.82 -14.62 -30.83
N GLY A 335 -17.13 -14.55 -30.64
CA GLY A 335 -17.92 -15.48 -29.83
C GLY A 335 -17.80 -16.94 -30.26
N GLU A 336 -17.71 -17.24 -31.56
CA GLU A 336 -17.59 -18.62 -32.04
C GLU A 336 -16.29 -19.30 -31.58
N ARG A 337 -15.17 -18.56 -31.55
CA ARG A 337 -13.88 -19.09 -31.07
C ARG A 337 -13.93 -19.41 -29.58
N PHE A 338 -14.53 -18.53 -28.78
CA PHE A 338 -14.71 -18.77 -27.34
C PHE A 338 -15.66 -19.95 -27.08
N LEU A 339 -16.76 -20.06 -27.84
CA LEU A 339 -17.71 -21.17 -27.74
C LEU A 339 -17.04 -22.53 -28.06
N ALA A 340 -16.13 -22.56 -29.04
CA ALA A 340 -15.39 -23.76 -29.39
C ALA A 340 -14.50 -24.25 -28.22
N VAL A 341 -13.76 -23.36 -27.57
CA VAL A 341 -12.91 -23.70 -26.40
C VAL A 341 -13.76 -24.16 -25.22
N ILE A 342 -14.91 -23.52 -24.98
CA ILE A 342 -15.83 -23.93 -23.89
C ILE A 342 -16.42 -25.32 -24.17
N LYS A 343 -16.80 -25.62 -25.42
CA LYS A 343 -17.28 -26.95 -25.82
C LYS A 343 -16.23 -28.04 -25.68
N GLU A 344 -14.99 -27.73 -26.04
CA GLU A 344 -13.87 -28.67 -25.88
C GLU A 344 -13.64 -28.97 -24.41
N TYR A 345 -13.61 -27.93 -23.57
CA TYR A 345 -13.46 -28.08 -22.12
C TYR A 345 -14.64 -28.83 -21.47
N ALA A 346 -15.88 -28.65 -21.94
CA ALA A 346 -17.04 -29.36 -21.42
C ALA A 346 -17.09 -30.86 -21.79
N LYS A 347 -16.24 -31.30 -22.72
CA LYS A 347 -16.08 -32.70 -23.12
C LYS A 347 -14.93 -33.40 -22.38
N GLU A 348 -13.95 -32.64 -21.88
CA GLU A 348 -12.91 -33.09 -20.94
C GLU A 348 -13.51 -33.31 -19.54
#